data_AF-A0A524NBW8-F1
#
_entry.id   AF-A0A524NBW8-F1
#
_cell.length_a   1.000
_cell.length_b   1.000
_cell.length_c   1.000
_cell.angle_alpha   90.00
_cell.angle_beta   90.00
_cell.angle_gamma   90.00
#
_symmetry.space_group_name_H-M   'P 1'
#
loop_
_entity.id
_entity.type
_entity.pdbx_description
1 polymer ?
#
loop_
_entity_poly.entity_id
_entity_poly.type
_entity_poly.pdbx_seq_one_letter_code
_entity_poly.pdbx_strand_id
1 'polypeptide(L)'
;MDFRSLLLNFPSGVEKDLYIREVIGTQGQFGSLLELALHDKDPVAWRASWVLDGSDEQQAGLAIPHISKIVRSLPALESKGSLRSLLRLLCRYDIPEEDQGLLIDLCFSYLTSELYPLAVKVHAMQIVYNHVLIYPELKDELATVLEDQMENNSVGFLARARRLIKQMEKL
;
A
#
# COMPACT_ATOMS: atom_id res chain seq x y z
N MET A 1 -7.30 12.62 -20.15
CA MET A 1 -6.62 13.73 -19.44
C MET A 1 -5.12 13.47 -19.44
N ASP A 2 -4.27 14.49 -19.61
CA ASP A 2 -2.81 14.34 -19.45
C ASP A 2 -2.43 14.45 -17.96
N PHE A 3 -2.48 13.31 -17.26
CA PHE A 3 -2.13 13.26 -15.83
C PHE A 3 -0.69 13.66 -15.57
N ARG A 4 0.24 13.40 -16.50
CA ARG A 4 1.66 13.65 -16.27
C ARG A 4 1.92 15.14 -16.09
N SER A 5 1.40 15.97 -17.00
CA SER A 5 1.53 17.43 -16.91
C SER A 5 0.86 18.00 -15.66
N LEU A 6 -0.30 17.45 -15.29
CA LEU A 6 -1.06 17.88 -14.13
C LEU A 6 -0.37 17.55 -12.80
N LEU A 7 0.23 16.35 -12.69
CA LEU A 7 0.90 15.89 -11.48
C LEU A 7 2.26 16.57 -11.26
N LEU A 8 2.81 17.32 -12.21
CA LEU A 8 4.06 18.07 -12.02
C LEU A 8 3.88 19.29 -11.10
N ASN A 9 2.78 20.03 -11.22
CA ASN A 9 2.62 21.34 -10.58
C ASN A 9 1.67 21.36 -9.38
N PHE A 10 1.44 20.22 -8.73
CA PHE A 10 0.36 20.00 -7.78
C PHE A 10 0.54 20.67 -6.40
N PRO A 11 -0.25 21.69 -5.99
CA PRO A 11 -0.09 22.33 -4.68
C PRO A 11 -1.29 22.24 -3.72
N SER A 12 -2.46 21.64 -4.05
CA SER A 12 -3.62 21.64 -3.12
C SER A 12 -4.39 20.32 -3.01
N GLY A 13 -5.05 20.10 -1.87
CA GLY A 13 -5.95 18.95 -1.66
C GLY A 13 -7.20 18.97 -2.55
N VAL A 14 -7.62 20.14 -3.02
CA VAL A 14 -8.79 20.31 -3.92
C VAL A 14 -8.54 19.72 -5.31
N GLU A 15 -7.32 19.86 -5.83
CA GLU A 15 -6.95 19.29 -7.13
C GLU A 15 -6.91 17.75 -7.09
N LYS A 16 -6.64 17.17 -5.92
CA LYS A 16 -6.69 15.70 -5.72
C LYS A 16 -8.09 15.19 -5.98
N ASP A 17 -9.10 15.83 -5.38
CA ASP A 17 -10.49 15.40 -5.50
C ASP A 17 -11.00 15.52 -6.93
N LEU A 18 -10.54 16.54 -7.67
CA LEU A 18 -10.83 16.67 -9.10
C LEU A 18 -10.27 15.48 -9.89
N TYR A 19 -9.01 15.10 -9.66
CA TYR A 19 -8.39 13.99 -10.38
C TYR A 19 -9.00 12.64 -10.01
N ILE A 20 -9.39 12.46 -8.75
CA ILE A 20 -10.12 11.26 -8.32
C ILE A 20 -11.43 11.12 -9.09
N ARG A 21 -12.24 12.18 -9.17
CA ARG A 21 -13.53 12.14 -9.90
C ARG A 21 -13.33 11.79 -11.37
N GLU A 22 -12.26 12.29 -11.97
CA GLU A 22 -11.93 12.04 -13.38
C GLU A 22 -11.52 10.57 -13.61
N VAL A 23 -10.68 10.01 -12.73
CA VAL A 23 -10.28 8.58 -12.76
C VAL A 23 -11.49 7.66 -12.58
N ILE A 24 -12.42 8.02 -11.69
CA ILE A 24 -13.67 7.29 -11.45
C ILE A 24 -14.60 7.37 -12.68
N GLY A 25 -14.75 8.54 -13.26
CA GLY A 25 -15.72 8.80 -14.34
C GLY A 25 -15.31 8.25 -15.71
N THR A 26 -14.04 7.87 -15.91
CA THR A 26 -13.50 7.51 -17.22
C THR A 26 -12.80 6.16 -17.22
N GLN A 27 -13.32 5.22 -18.03
CA GLN A 27 -12.72 3.90 -18.21
C GLN A 27 -11.26 3.99 -18.70
N GLY A 28 -10.37 3.19 -18.12
CA GLY A 28 -8.97 3.08 -18.54
C GLY A 28 -8.01 4.13 -17.94
N GLN A 29 -8.53 5.16 -17.27
CA GLN A 29 -7.67 6.15 -16.61
C GLN A 29 -6.92 5.59 -15.41
N PHE A 30 -7.52 4.65 -14.67
CA PHE A 30 -6.85 3.97 -13.57
C PHE A 30 -5.57 3.29 -14.02
N GLY A 31 -5.61 2.51 -15.11
CA GLY A 31 -4.41 1.85 -15.66
C GLY A 31 -3.35 2.85 -16.11
N SER A 32 -3.74 3.94 -16.78
CA SER A 32 -2.79 4.98 -17.24
C SER A 32 -2.09 5.67 -16.06
N LEU A 33 -2.84 5.96 -15.00
CA LEU A 33 -2.32 6.57 -13.78
C LEU A 33 -1.43 5.57 -13.00
N LEU A 34 -1.76 4.28 -13.06
CA LEU A 34 -0.93 3.21 -12.50
C LEU A 34 0.44 3.16 -13.18
N GLU A 35 0.53 3.28 -14.51
CA GLU A 35 1.85 3.33 -15.19
C GLU A 35 2.72 4.47 -14.65
N LEU A 36 2.13 5.65 -14.41
CA LEU A 36 2.85 6.79 -13.83
C LEU A 36 3.32 6.49 -12.39
N ALA A 37 2.46 5.86 -11.58
CA ALA A 37 2.79 5.49 -10.22
C ALA A 37 3.92 4.45 -10.13
N LEU A 38 4.01 3.54 -11.12
CA LEU A 38 4.99 2.45 -11.13
C LEU A 38 6.33 2.82 -11.77
N HIS A 39 6.34 3.73 -12.74
CA HIS A 39 7.50 3.94 -13.61
C HIS A 39 8.05 5.37 -13.66
N ASP A 40 7.31 6.36 -13.15
CA ASP A 40 7.80 7.74 -13.11
C ASP A 40 8.66 8.02 -11.86
N LYS A 41 9.24 9.21 -11.79
CA LYS A 41 9.96 9.70 -10.62
C LYS A 41 9.09 10.60 -9.77
N ASP A 42 9.48 10.78 -8.53
CA ASP A 42 8.84 11.78 -7.68
C ASP A 42 9.09 13.20 -8.26
N PRO A 43 8.07 14.10 -8.21
CA PRO A 43 6.83 13.96 -7.45
C PRO A 43 5.66 13.28 -8.21
N VAL A 44 5.82 12.96 -9.49
CA VAL A 44 4.73 12.42 -10.32
C VAL A 44 4.29 11.05 -9.80
N ALA A 45 5.24 10.15 -9.52
CA ALA A 45 4.94 8.80 -9.06
C ALA A 45 4.12 8.78 -7.77
N TRP A 46 4.60 9.43 -6.70
CA TRP A 46 3.87 9.41 -5.43
C TRP A 46 2.50 10.11 -5.54
N ARG A 47 2.37 11.18 -6.33
CA ARG A 47 1.07 11.85 -6.53
C ARG A 47 0.10 10.97 -7.32
N ALA A 48 0.58 10.30 -8.36
CA ALA A 48 -0.22 9.33 -9.11
C ALA A 48 -0.75 8.21 -8.20
N SER A 49 0.13 7.62 -7.38
CA SER A 49 -0.24 6.57 -6.42
C SER A 49 -1.30 7.04 -5.41
N TRP A 50 -1.23 8.30 -4.99
CA TRP A 50 -2.15 8.86 -4.01
C TRP A 50 -3.53 9.14 -4.58
N VAL A 51 -3.59 9.54 -5.85
CA VAL A 51 -4.85 9.68 -6.60
C VAL A 51 -5.45 8.29 -6.90
N LEU A 52 -4.64 7.29 -7.28
CA LEU A 52 -5.11 5.91 -7.49
C LEU A 52 -5.79 5.34 -6.25
N ASP A 53 -5.08 5.38 -5.13
CA ASP A 53 -5.56 4.85 -3.87
C ASP A 53 -6.82 5.60 -3.39
N GLY A 54 -6.87 6.92 -3.53
CA GLY A 54 -8.07 7.70 -3.22
C GLY A 54 -9.25 7.45 -4.18
N SER A 55 -8.98 7.15 -5.45
CA SER A 55 -10.02 6.83 -6.43
C SER A 55 -10.67 5.49 -6.09
N ASP A 56 -9.85 4.51 -5.77
CA ASP A 56 -10.30 3.18 -5.35
C ASP A 56 -10.99 3.19 -3.96
N GLU A 57 -10.59 4.10 -3.07
CA GLU A 57 -11.27 4.33 -1.78
C GLU A 57 -12.68 4.93 -1.97
N GLN A 58 -12.88 5.78 -2.99
CA GLN A 58 -14.19 6.36 -3.31
C GLN A 58 -15.06 5.42 -4.16
N GLN A 59 -14.46 4.65 -5.07
CA GLN A 59 -15.14 3.62 -5.86
C GLN A 59 -14.33 2.33 -5.83
N ALA A 60 -14.73 1.42 -4.93
CA ALA A 60 -14.08 0.13 -4.77
C ALA A 60 -14.15 -0.72 -6.06
N GLY A 61 -13.12 -1.53 -6.29
CA GLY A 61 -13.04 -2.47 -7.39
C GLY A 61 -12.22 -1.98 -8.59
N LEU A 62 -11.82 -0.70 -8.61
CA LEU A 62 -11.01 -0.14 -9.70
C LEU A 62 -9.64 -0.83 -9.79
N ALA A 63 -9.07 -1.24 -8.66
CA ALA A 63 -7.76 -1.89 -8.63
C ALA A 63 -7.78 -3.40 -8.92
N ILE A 64 -8.95 -4.07 -8.93
CA ILE A 64 -9.05 -5.54 -9.09
C ILE A 64 -8.26 -6.06 -10.30
N PRO A 65 -8.36 -5.46 -11.50
CA PRO A 65 -7.63 -5.94 -12.68
C PRO A 65 -6.11 -5.75 -12.59
N HIS A 66 -5.63 -5.04 -11.58
CA HIS A 66 -4.25 -4.55 -11.48
C HIS A 66 -3.49 -5.10 -10.26
N ILE A 67 -4.12 -5.89 -9.38
CA ILE A 67 -3.51 -6.34 -8.12
C ILE A 67 -2.19 -7.07 -8.35
N SER A 68 -2.15 -8.08 -9.23
CA SER A 68 -0.91 -8.80 -9.55
C SER A 68 0.18 -7.89 -10.11
N LYS A 69 -0.19 -6.94 -10.98
CA LYS A 69 0.76 -5.96 -11.53
C LYS A 69 1.34 -5.08 -10.43
N ILE A 70 0.50 -4.59 -9.51
CA ILE A 70 0.93 -3.76 -8.37
C ILE A 70 1.92 -4.54 -7.51
N VAL A 71 1.56 -5.76 -7.07
CA VAL A 71 2.41 -6.59 -6.20
C VAL A 71 3.77 -6.86 -6.84
N ARG A 72 3.78 -7.32 -8.11
CA ARG A 72 5.03 -7.67 -8.83
C ARG A 72 5.91 -6.46 -9.12
N SER A 73 5.36 -5.25 -9.08
CA SER A 73 6.13 -4.02 -9.33
C SER A 73 6.75 -3.44 -8.05
N LEU A 74 6.29 -3.84 -6.86
CA LEU A 74 6.77 -3.31 -5.58
C LEU A 74 8.30 -3.37 -5.40
N PRO A 75 9.02 -4.46 -5.79
CA PRO A 75 10.47 -4.53 -5.63
C PRO A 75 11.24 -3.46 -6.41
N ALA A 76 10.67 -2.96 -7.52
CA ALA A 76 11.29 -1.97 -8.39
C ALA A 76 10.92 -0.52 -8.04
N LEU A 77 10.05 -0.29 -7.04
CA LEU A 77 9.61 1.05 -6.67
C LEU A 77 10.70 1.84 -5.94
N GLU A 78 11.17 2.92 -6.56
CA GLU A 78 12.06 3.89 -5.93
C GLU A 78 11.30 4.81 -4.95
N SER A 79 10.08 5.22 -5.32
CA SER A 79 9.27 6.17 -4.57
C SER A 79 8.64 5.53 -3.32
N LYS A 80 9.11 5.95 -2.13
CA LYS A 80 8.52 5.51 -0.85
C LYS A 80 7.09 6.01 -0.65
N GLY A 81 6.74 7.15 -1.26
CA GLY A 81 5.36 7.66 -1.28
C GLY A 81 4.44 6.76 -2.11
N SER A 82 4.93 6.29 -3.26
CA SER A 82 4.21 5.31 -4.10
C SER A 82 4.02 3.98 -3.40
N LEU A 83 5.09 3.45 -2.82
CA LEU A 83 5.04 2.22 -2.03
C LEU A 83 4.00 2.31 -0.91
N ARG A 84 3.98 3.42 -0.15
CA ARG A 84 2.99 3.63 0.92
C ARG A 84 1.55 3.57 0.38
N SER A 85 1.22 4.33 -0.65
CA SER A 85 -0.16 4.41 -1.17
C SER A 85 -0.60 3.07 -1.77
N LEU A 86 0.29 2.38 -2.47
CA LEU A 86 -0.01 1.08 -3.06
C LEU A 86 -0.19 0.00 -2.00
N LEU A 87 0.61 -0.04 -0.93
CA LEU A 87 0.36 -0.96 0.19
C LEU A 87 -0.96 -0.64 0.91
N ARG A 88 -1.33 0.64 1.07
CA ARG A 88 -2.64 1.02 1.63
C ARG A 88 -3.79 0.50 0.77
N LEU A 89 -3.65 0.59 -0.55
CA LEU A 89 -4.61 0.04 -1.50
C LEU A 89 -4.70 -1.49 -1.36
N LEU A 90 -3.56 -2.19 -1.36
CA LEU A 90 -3.52 -3.66 -1.24
C LEU A 90 -4.13 -4.18 0.07
N CYS A 91 -4.15 -3.39 1.15
CA CYS A 91 -4.84 -3.76 2.39
C CYS A 91 -6.35 -4.03 2.22
N ARG A 92 -6.98 -3.57 1.12
CA ARG A 92 -8.42 -3.70 0.85
C ARG A 92 -8.78 -4.88 -0.06
N TYR A 93 -7.80 -5.65 -0.51
CA TYR A 93 -8.00 -6.69 -1.52
C TYR A 93 -7.47 -8.04 -1.08
N ASP A 94 -8.15 -9.09 -1.54
CA ASP A 94 -7.60 -10.43 -1.57
C ASP A 94 -6.52 -10.49 -2.64
N ILE A 95 -5.36 -11.02 -2.26
CA ILE A 95 -4.19 -11.11 -3.14
C ILE A 95 -4.23 -12.46 -3.85
N PRO A 96 -4.05 -12.51 -5.19
CA PRO A 96 -3.96 -13.78 -5.92
C PRO A 96 -2.91 -14.71 -5.31
N GLU A 97 -3.24 -15.99 -5.13
CA GLU A 97 -2.41 -16.98 -4.44
C GLU A 97 -0.95 -16.99 -4.94
N GLU A 98 -0.76 -16.89 -6.26
CA GLU A 98 0.55 -16.83 -6.92
C GLU A 98 1.42 -15.62 -6.53
N ASP A 99 0.82 -14.55 -6.00
CA ASP A 99 1.49 -13.31 -5.60
C ASP A 99 1.61 -13.15 -4.07
N GLN A 100 0.93 -13.99 -3.28
CA GLN A 100 0.86 -13.86 -1.81
C GLN A 100 2.23 -14.02 -1.16
N GLY A 101 2.98 -15.07 -1.52
CA GLY A 101 4.31 -15.31 -0.95
C GLY A 101 5.27 -14.14 -1.15
N LEU A 102 5.33 -13.61 -2.39
CA LEU A 102 6.12 -12.41 -2.70
C LEU A 102 5.71 -11.22 -1.83
N LEU A 103 4.41 -10.95 -1.69
CA LEU A 103 3.95 -9.80 -0.92
C LEU A 103 4.24 -9.95 0.58
N ILE A 104 4.07 -11.16 1.13
CA ILE A 104 4.37 -11.45 2.54
C ILE A 104 5.85 -11.20 2.84
N ASP A 105 6.74 -11.75 2.03
CA ASP A 105 8.20 -11.59 2.18
C ASP A 105 8.62 -10.12 2.11
N LEU A 106 8.07 -9.38 1.13
CA LEU A 106 8.29 -7.94 1.01
C LEU A 106 7.83 -7.20 2.27
N CYS A 107 6.62 -7.50 2.77
CA CYS A 107 6.08 -6.84 3.94
C CYS A 107 6.90 -7.11 5.21
N PHE A 108 7.36 -8.34 5.42
CA PHE A 108 8.28 -8.64 6.53
C PHE A 108 9.61 -7.87 6.40
N SER A 109 10.20 -7.82 5.21
CA SER A 109 11.43 -7.05 4.99
C SER A 109 11.23 -5.54 5.23
N TYR A 110 10.05 -5.00 4.92
CA TYR A 110 9.72 -3.60 5.21
C TYR A 110 9.55 -3.33 6.71
N LEU A 111 8.98 -4.29 7.45
CA LEU A 111 8.77 -4.16 8.90
C LEU A 111 10.10 -4.08 9.65
N THR A 112 11.06 -4.93 9.32
CA THR A 112 12.35 -5.04 10.02
C THR A 112 13.39 -4.01 9.57
N SER A 113 13.20 -3.37 8.42
CA SER A 113 14.15 -2.39 7.90
C SER A 113 13.95 -0.99 8.48
N GLU A 114 15.03 -0.35 8.95
CA GLU A 114 15.04 1.04 9.41
C GLU A 114 14.90 2.07 8.27
N LEU A 115 15.09 1.63 7.02
CA LEU A 115 15.09 2.51 5.84
C LEU A 115 13.68 2.88 5.36
N TYR A 116 12.66 2.12 5.77
CA TYR A 116 11.29 2.34 5.31
C TYR A 116 10.53 3.27 6.26
N PRO A 117 9.82 4.28 5.72
CA PRO A 117 9.00 5.17 6.52
C PRO A 117 7.96 4.41 7.33
N LEU A 118 7.64 4.92 8.51
CA LEU A 118 6.66 4.31 9.42
C LEU A 118 5.31 3.96 8.74
N ALA A 119 4.82 4.85 7.87
CA ALA A 119 3.54 4.62 7.18
C ALA A 119 3.57 3.40 6.24
N VAL A 120 4.72 3.07 5.65
CA VAL A 120 4.92 1.83 4.89
C VAL A 120 4.78 0.63 5.83
N LYS A 121 5.47 0.66 6.98
CA LYS A 121 5.43 -0.41 7.99
C LYS A 121 4.02 -0.68 8.51
N VAL A 122 3.21 0.36 8.73
CA VAL A 122 1.82 0.23 9.21
C VAL A 122 0.94 -0.52 8.20
N HIS A 123 1.14 -0.32 6.89
CA HIS A 123 0.41 -1.07 5.88
C HIS A 123 0.99 -2.47 5.70
N ALA A 124 2.31 -2.63 5.78
CA ALA A 124 2.97 -3.93 5.73
C ALA A 124 2.46 -4.88 6.83
N MET A 125 2.43 -4.44 8.10
CA MET A 125 1.88 -5.28 9.18
C MET A 125 0.42 -5.66 8.98
N GLN A 126 -0.37 -4.78 8.36
CA GLN A 126 -1.77 -5.07 8.09
C GLN A 126 -1.91 -6.14 7.02
N ILE A 127 -1.11 -6.05 5.96
CA ILE A 127 -1.09 -7.05 4.89
C ILE A 127 -0.67 -8.41 5.45
N VAL A 128 0.41 -8.49 6.23
CA VAL A 128 0.82 -9.77 6.85
C VAL A 128 -0.28 -10.30 7.75
N TYR A 129 -0.90 -9.47 8.59
CA TYR A 129 -2.03 -9.89 9.42
C TYR A 129 -3.21 -10.43 8.60
N ASN A 130 -3.55 -9.80 7.46
CA ASN A 130 -4.60 -10.32 6.59
C ASN A 130 -4.25 -11.73 6.09
N HIS A 131 -2.96 -12.01 5.83
CA HIS A 131 -2.50 -13.33 5.44
C HIS A 131 -2.40 -14.31 6.62
N VAL A 132 -2.20 -13.86 7.87
CA VAL A 132 -2.33 -14.72 9.07
C VAL A 132 -3.73 -15.34 9.17
N LEU A 133 -4.77 -14.64 8.69
CA LEU A 133 -6.14 -15.19 8.67
C LEU A 133 -6.31 -16.33 7.66
N ILE A 134 -5.40 -16.45 6.68
CA ILE A 134 -5.36 -17.50 5.66
C ILE A 134 -4.36 -18.60 6.07
N TYR A 135 -3.21 -18.19 6.61
CA TYR A 135 -2.06 -19.00 7.02
C TYR A 135 -1.75 -18.75 8.51
N PRO A 136 -2.45 -19.41 9.45
CA PRO A 136 -2.27 -19.18 10.88
C PRO A 136 -0.84 -19.42 11.40
N GLU A 137 -0.02 -20.18 10.69
CA GLU A 137 1.39 -20.41 10.99
C GLU A 137 2.25 -19.13 10.98
N LEU A 138 1.82 -18.08 10.26
CA LEU A 138 2.51 -16.78 10.24
C LEU A 138 2.32 -15.96 11.52
N LYS A 139 1.42 -16.39 12.42
CA LYS A 139 1.03 -15.67 13.64
C LYS A 139 2.22 -15.36 14.54
N ASP A 140 3.01 -16.39 14.88
CA ASP A 140 4.10 -16.26 15.85
C ASP A 140 5.23 -15.41 15.28
N GLU A 141 5.50 -15.53 13.97
CA GLU A 141 6.47 -14.70 13.26
C GLU A 141 6.05 -13.22 13.24
N LEU A 142 4.80 -12.92 12.87
CA LEU A 142 4.30 -11.55 12.88
C LEU A 142 4.30 -10.95 14.29
N ALA A 143 3.88 -11.71 15.31
CA ALA A 143 3.89 -11.24 16.69
C ALA A 143 5.32 -10.86 17.14
N THR A 144 6.28 -11.75 16.88
CA THR A 144 7.71 -11.53 17.21
C THR A 144 8.26 -10.27 16.54
N VAL A 145 8.02 -10.11 15.22
CA VAL A 145 8.48 -8.94 14.47
C VAL A 145 7.83 -7.66 14.99
N LEU A 146 6.55 -7.69 15.34
CA LEU A 146 5.86 -6.51 15.87
C LEU A 146 6.40 -6.12 17.24
N GLU A 147 6.62 -7.08 18.14
CA GLU A 147 7.17 -6.84 19.47
C GLU A 147 8.58 -6.25 19.42
N ASP A 148 9.46 -6.79 18.58
CA ASP A 148 10.82 -6.27 18.34
C ASP A 148 10.80 -4.81 17.84
N GLN A 149 9.86 -4.49 16.93
CA GLN A 149 9.77 -3.17 16.34
C GLN A 149 9.06 -2.14 17.24
N MET A 150 8.42 -2.54 18.35
CA MET A 150 7.64 -1.64 19.20
C MET A 150 8.52 -0.57 19.89
N GLU A 151 9.73 -0.92 20.34
CA GLU A 151 10.60 0.02 21.07
C GLU A 151 11.14 1.15 20.17
N ASN A 152 11.23 0.89 18.86
CA ASN A 152 11.88 1.77 17.90
C ASN A 152 10.90 2.61 17.05
N ASN A 153 9.59 2.53 17.31
CA ASN A 153 8.57 3.16 16.46
C ASN A 153 7.59 4.06 17.24
N SER A 154 6.82 4.87 16.49
CA SER A 154 5.92 5.85 17.10
C SER A 154 4.75 5.23 17.87
N VAL A 155 4.09 6.04 18.69
CA VAL A 155 2.85 5.67 19.41
C VAL A 155 1.77 5.12 18.47
N GLY A 156 1.67 5.63 17.24
CA GLY A 156 0.72 5.13 16.24
C GLY A 156 1.03 3.70 15.77
N PHE A 157 2.32 3.38 15.60
CA PHE A 157 2.76 2.01 15.30
C PHE A 157 2.40 1.06 16.45
N LEU A 158 2.83 1.44 17.66
CA LEU A 158 2.58 0.71 18.90
C LEU A 158 1.10 0.36 19.07
N ALA A 159 0.22 1.34 18.83
CA ALA A 159 -1.23 1.14 18.92
C ALA A 159 -1.77 0.15 17.87
N ARG A 160 -1.25 0.17 16.63
CA ARG A 160 -1.63 -0.80 15.59
C ARG A 160 -1.10 -2.20 15.93
N ALA A 161 0.19 -2.31 16.26
CA ALA A 161 0.85 -3.56 16.60
C ALA A 161 0.13 -4.30 17.74
N ARG A 162 -0.10 -3.64 18.87
CA ARG A 162 -0.82 -4.23 20.02
C ARG A 162 -2.23 -4.69 19.67
N ARG A 163 -2.95 -3.96 18.80
CA ARG A 163 -4.27 -4.38 18.36
C ARG A 163 -4.18 -5.67 17.54
N LEU A 164 -3.23 -5.77 16.60
CA LEU A 164 -3.09 -6.95 15.76
C LEU A 164 -2.67 -8.17 16.57
N ILE A 165 -1.70 -8.04 17.49
CA ILE A 165 -1.29 -9.12 18.40
C ILE A 165 -2.51 -9.65 19.18
N LYS A 166 -3.30 -8.75 19.79
CA LYS A 166 -4.52 -9.12 20.52
C LYS A 166 -5.59 -9.77 19.64
N GLN A 167 -5.66 -9.43 18.35
CA GLN A 167 -6.57 -10.09 17.41
C GLN A 167 -6.06 -11.50 17.09
N MET A 168 -4.76 -11.67 16.89
CA MET A 168 -4.14 -12.97 16.60
C MET A 168 -4.23 -13.93 17.79
N GLU A 169 -4.15 -13.46 19.04
CA GLU A 169 -4.37 -14.27 20.26
C GLU A 169 -5.74 -14.98 20.28
N LYS A 170 -6.72 -14.49 19.52
CA LYS A 170 -8.08 -15.04 19.45
C LYS A 170 -8.30 -15.99 18.27
N LEU A 171 -7.31 -16.13 17.39
CA LEU A 171 -7.27 -17.11 16.30
C LEU A 171 -6.74 -18.43 16.87
#